data_AF-A0A0L0LAR3-F1
#
_entry.id   AF-A0A0L0LAR3-F1
#
_cell.length_a   1.000
_cell.length_b   1.000
_cell.length_c   1.000
_cell.angle_alpha   90.00
_cell.angle_beta   90.00
_cell.angle_gamma   90.00
#
_symmetry.space_group_name_H-M   'P 1'
#
loop_
_entity.id
_entity.type
_entity.pdbx_description
1 polymer ?
#
loop_
_entity_poly.entity_id
_entity_poly.type
_entity_poly.pdbx_seq_one_letter_code
_entity_poly.pdbx_strand_id
1 'polypeptide(L)'
;MKNVSARMRANKGKFVVLGLYIVLVFLSPLYLLTPFAQDQLRQLTNSIVSNEADQFFREHISALRDNDIDRAYSMLSPEAQAVTATTSLQELTTYFASTTDSIEFVGGKFNSVTTSDGKVTEYEVHYQIPNNDPVDKFVVVYINAEDVGGGLKVHTVQANKIAQSVQEQGDFSLESQWFPLLLSLLIPLFIVYTAYRYLTKATNPKWILFLIILLLSLSITITGEKIGANFGLVGFMNKSGMWGPWIFSLPIPLGAIYYYFVFKKKEGFVPEEKV
;
A
#
# COMPACT_ATOMS: atom_id res chain seq x y z
N MET A 1 -29.32 -36.06 -0.47
CA MET A 1 -29.31 -34.97 0.55
C MET A 1 -29.03 -35.44 1.99
N LYS A 2 -29.61 -36.55 2.50
CA LYS A 2 -29.42 -37.00 3.92
C LYS A 2 -27.95 -37.09 4.38
N ASN A 3 -27.04 -37.59 3.53
CA ASN A 3 -25.61 -37.74 3.88
C ASN A 3 -24.86 -36.40 4.10
N VAL A 4 -25.29 -35.31 3.46
CA VAL A 4 -24.64 -33.99 3.61
C VAL A 4 -24.89 -33.43 5.01
N SER A 5 -26.12 -33.55 5.51
CA SER A 5 -26.51 -33.06 6.84
C SER A 5 -25.77 -33.76 8.00
N ALA A 6 -25.47 -35.05 7.84
CA ALA A 6 -24.70 -35.82 8.82
C ALA A 6 -23.23 -35.40 8.82
N ARG A 7 -22.62 -35.23 7.65
CA ARG A 7 -21.24 -34.75 7.51
C ARG A 7 -21.05 -33.32 8.01
N MET A 8 -22.05 -32.44 7.80
CA MET A 8 -22.05 -31.08 8.35
C MET A 8 -22.05 -31.08 9.89
N ARG A 9 -22.89 -31.93 10.51
CA ARG A 9 -22.90 -32.09 11.97
C ARG A 9 -21.56 -32.63 12.50
N ALA A 10 -21.00 -33.64 11.84
CA ALA A 10 -19.70 -34.22 12.22
C ALA A 10 -18.53 -33.24 12.11
N ASN A 11 -18.61 -32.26 11.19
CA ASN A 11 -17.56 -31.27 10.95
C ASN A 11 -17.95 -29.84 11.38
N LYS A 12 -18.90 -29.68 12.31
CA LYS A 12 -19.48 -28.38 12.70
C LYS A 12 -18.40 -27.32 12.98
N GLY A 13 -17.35 -27.67 13.73
CA GLY A 13 -16.24 -26.74 14.02
C GLY A 13 -15.52 -26.22 12.77
N LYS A 14 -15.26 -27.08 11.79
CA LYS A 14 -14.60 -26.67 10.52
C LYS A 14 -15.51 -25.78 9.67
N PHE A 15 -16.82 -26.05 9.67
CA PHE A 15 -17.79 -25.17 8.99
C PHE A 15 -17.91 -23.80 9.64
N VAL A 16 -17.83 -23.71 10.98
CA VAL A 16 -17.77 -22.42 11.69
C VAL A 16 -16.53 -21.64 11.28
N VAL A 17 -15.35 -22.29 11.26
CA VAL A 17 -14.10 -21.65 10.81
C VAL A 17 -14.18 -21.21 9.35
N LEU A 18 -14.75 -22.02 8.47
CA LEU A 18 -14.98 -21.66 7.07
C LEU A 18 -15.92 -20.44 6.95
N GLY A 19 -16.99 -20.39 7.75
CA GLY A 19 -17.90 -19.24 7.80
C GLY A 19 -17.19 -17.97 8.27
N LEU A 20 -16.38 -18.05 9.32
CA LEU A 20 -15.57 -16.92 9.80
C LEU A 20 -14.56 -16.46 8.74
N TYR A 21 -13.93 -17.40 8.04
CA TYR A 21 -13.03 -17.08 6.92
C TYR A 21 -13.75 -16.32 5.81
N ILE A 22 -14.94 -16.78 5.40
CA ILE A 22 -15.76 -16.08 4.39
C ILE A 22 -16.09 -14.65 4.86
N VAL A 23 -16.54 -14.50 6.11
CA VAL A 23 -16.84 -13.19 6.69
C VAL A 23 -15.60 -12.29 6.65
N LEU A 24 -14.45 -12.76 7.15
CA LEU A 24 -13.22 -11.96 7.20
C LEU A 24 -12.70 -11.57 5.81
N VAL A 25 -12.71 -12.49 4.86
CA VAL A 25 -12.08 -12.26 3.54
C VAL A 25 -12.98 -11.45 2.62
N PHE A 26 -14.31 -11.61 2.70
CA PHE A 26 -15.23 -10.86 1.83
C PHE A 26 -15.71 -9.55 2.45
N LEU A 27 -15.81 -9.42 3.78
CA LEU A 27 -16.23 -8.16 4.42
C LEU A 27 -15.07 -7.19 4.67
N SER A 28 -13.84 -7.66 4.85
CA SER A 28 -12.71 -6.74 5.07
C SER A 28 -12.44 -5.78 3.90
N PRO A 29 -12.51 -6.20 2.62
CA PRO A 29 -12.35 -5.26 1.51
C PRO A 29 -13.55 -4.32 1.40
N LEU A 30 -14.77 -4.82 1.63
CA LEU A 30 -15.99 -4.00 1.62
C LEU A 30 -15.96 -2.92 2.70
N TYR A 31 -15.42 -3.22 3.89
CA TYR A 31 -15.25 -2.24 4.95
C TYR A 31 -14.32 -1.09 4.51
N LEU A 32 -13.21 -1.41 3.83
CA LEU A 32 -12.27 -0.41 3.31
C LEU A 32 -12.86 0.47 2.21
N LEU A 33 -13.91 0.01 1.53
CA LEU A 33 -14.64 0.80 0.53
C LEU A 33 -15.69 1.73 1.14
N THR A 34 -15.98 1.62 2.45
CA THR A 34 -16.95 2.50 3.09
C THR A 34 -16.41 3.94 3.17
N PRO A 35 -17.26 4.98 2.95
CA PRO A 35 -16.86 6.37 3.14
C PRO A 35 -16.26 6.62 4.52
N PHE A 36 -16.76 5.94 5.56
CA PHE A 36 -16.23 6.02 6.93
C PHE A 36 -14.77 5.54 7.04
N ALA A 37 -14.43 4.40 6.44
CA ALA A 37 -13.06 3.90 6.45
C ALA A 37 -12.14 4.82 5.64
N GLN A 38 -12.61 5.33 4.50
CA GLN A 38 -11.89 6.30 3.68
C GLN A 38 -11.66 7.63 4.41
N ASP A 39 -12.67 8.14 5.11
CA ASP A 39 -12.58 9.37 5.90
C ASP A 39 -11.68 9.20 7.12
N GLN A 40 -11.71 8.06 7.81
CA GLN A 40 -10.75 7.77 8.88
C GLN A 40 -9.32 7.71 8.36
N LEU A 41 -9.08 7.03 7.23
CA LEU A 41 -7.78 7.01 6.57
C LEU A 41 -7.35 8.42 6.18
N ARG A 42 -8.25 9.24 5.62
CA ARG A 42 -7.99 10.64 5.27
C ARG A 42 -7.71 11.51 6.49
N GLN A 43 -8.44 11.37 7.59
CA GLN A 43 -8.18 12.14 8.83
C GLN A 43 -6.85 11.74 9.46
N LEU A 44 -6.53 10.44 9.44
CA LEU A 44 -5.20 9.96 9.83
C LEU A 44 -4.11 10.49 8.89
N THR A 45 -4.44 10.78 7.62
CA THR A 45 -3.49 11.27 6.61
C THR A 45 -3.35 12.79 6.59
N ASN A 46 -4.42 13.53 6.87
CA ASN A 46 -4.48 14.99 6.83
C ASN A 46 -4.01 15.65 8.14
N SER A 47 -3.85 14.87 9.22
CA SER A 47 -3.26 15.34 10.48
C SER A 47 -1.76 15.09 10.59
N ILE A 48 -1.11 14.65 9.51
CA ILE A 48 0.26 14.09 9.53
C ILE A 48 1.34 15.16 9.66
N VAL A 49 1.15 16.35 9.09
CA VAL A 49 2.14 17.43 9.13
C VAL A 49 1.54 18.61 9.87
N SER A 50 2.25 19.12 10.89
CA SER A 50 1.80 20.34 11.57
C SER A 50 1.83 21.51 10.58
N ASN A 51 0.92 22.48 10.76
CA ASN A 51 0.91 23.68 9.90
C ASN A 51 2.27 24.41 9.88
N GLU A 52 2.98 24.38 11.00
CA GLU A 52 4.34 24.95 11.13
C GLU A 52 5.36 24.21 10.25
N ALA A 53 5.32 22.87 10.25
CA ALA A 53 6.20 22.07 9.41
C ALA A 53 5.87 22.22 7.92
N ASP A 54 4.57 22.21 7.56
CA ASP A 54 4.14 22.44 6.18
C ASP A 54 4.58 23.81 5.66
N GLN A 55 4.43 24.86 6.48
CA GLN A 55 4.91 26.19 6.15
C GLN A 55 6.42 26.21 5.95
N PHE A 56 7.20 25.60 6.85
CA PHE A 56 8.66 25.52 6.72
C PHE A 56 9.08 24.85 5.42
N PHE A 57 8.44 23.73 5.04
CA PHE A 57 8.75 23.04 3.78
C PHE A 57 8.42 23.88 2.56
N ARG A 58 7.28 24.59 2.57
CA ARG A 58 6.91 25.52 1.50
C ARG A 58 7.91 26.66 1.37
N GLU A 59 8.38 27.22 2.49
CA GLU A 59 9.41 28.25 2.49
C GLU A 59 10.74 27.75 1.91
N HIS A 60 11.12 26.50 2.20
CA HIS A 60 12.31 25.88 1.61
C HIS A 60 12.17 25.74 0.09
N ILE A 61 11.02 25.26 -0.37
CA ILE A 61 10.70 25.14 -1.80
C ILE A 61 10.70 26.50 -2.48
N SER A 62 10.08 27.52 -1.86
CA SER A 62 10.09 28.89 -2.37
C SER A 62 11.50 29.45 -2.47
N ALA A 63 12.37 29.21 -1.47
CA ALA A 63 13.77 29.66 -1.55
C ALA A 63 14.52 29.03 -2.74
N LEU A 64 14.32 27.73 -3.00
CA LEU A 64 14.90 27.07 -4.19
C LEU A 64 14.34 27.63 -5.49
N ARG A 65 13.03 27.87 -5.57
CA ARG A 65 12.37 28.45 -6.75
C ARG A 65 12.83 29.87 -7.05
N ASP A 66 12.96 30.67 -6.00
CA ASP A 66 13.37 32.08 -6.09
C ASP A 66 14.89 32.23 -6.26
N ASN A 67 15.62 31.10 -6.39
CA ASN A 67 17.06 31.01 -6.52
C ASN A 67 17.83 31.63 -5.33
N ASP A 68 17.24 31.64 -4.14
CA ASP A 68 17.82 32.07 -2.87
C ASP A 68 18.56 30.88 -2.21
N ILE A 69 19.72 30.55 -2.78
CA ILE A 69 20.53 29.38 -2.38
C ILE A 69 21.00 29.51 -0.93
N ASP A 70 21.37 30.71 -0.49
CA ASP A 70 21.87 30.95 0.86
C ASP A 70 20.77 30.66 1.91
N ARG A 71 19.53 31.11 1.65
CA ARG A 71 18.39 30.79 2.52
C ARG A 71 18.11 29.29 2.49
N ALA A 72 18.01 28.67 1.31
CA ALA A 72 17.75 27.24 1.20
C ALA A 72 18.81 26.40 1.94
N TYR A 73 20.10 26.75 1.78
CA TYR A 73 21.22 26.10 2.44
C TYR A 73 21.18 26.27 3.97
N SER A 74 20.77 27.43 4.49
CA SER A 74 20.64 27.68 5.93
C SER A 74 19.55 26.82 6.63
N MET A 75 18.58 26.33 5.86
CA MET A 75 17.50 25.45 6.34
C MET A 75 17.92 23.98 6.40
N LEU A 76 19.05 23.61 5.80
CA LEU A 76 19.60 22.26 5.89
C LEU A 76 20.10 21.96 7.31
N SER A 77 20.09 20.68 7.69
CA SER A 77 20.77 20.20 8.90
C SER A 77 22.28 20.37 8.78
N PRO A 78 23.03 20.49 9.91
CA PRO A 78 24.49 20.56 9.87
C PRO A 78 25.12 19.39 9.11
N GLU A 79 24.58 18.19 9.26
CA GLU A 79 25.02 16.99 8.57
C GLU A 79 24.79 17.11 7.06
N ALA A 80 23.62 17.59 6.64
CA ALA A 80 23.32 17.81 5.23
C ALA A 80 24.18 18.93 4.63
N GLN A 81 24.45 20.01 5.37
CA GLN A 81 25.34 21.09 4.94
C GLN A 81 26.77 20.58 4.69
N ALA A 82 27.27 19.66 5.52
CA ALA A 82 28.60 19.10 5.39
C ALA A 82 28.81 18.28 4.11
N VAL A 83 27.74 17.70 3.55
CA VAL A 83 27.80 16.82 2.37
C VAL A 83 27.16 17.43 1.11
N THR A 84 26.31 18.45 1.26
CA THR A 84 25.61 19.10 0.15
C THR A 84 26.42 20.29 -0.33
N ALA A 85 26.87 20.27 -1.58
CA ALA A 85 27.46 21.45 -2.21
C ALA A 85 26.36 22.45 -2.59
N THR A 86 26.64 23.75 -2.46
CA THR A 86 25.74 24.82 -2.94
C THR A 86 25.44 24.68 -4.44
N THR A 87 26.38 24.12 -5.21
CA THR A 87 26.18 23.80 -6.64
C THR A 87 25.07 22.77 -6.86
N SER A 88 24.88 21.80 -5.96
CA SER A 88 23.79 20.82 -6.07
C SER A 88 22.42 21.48 -5.82
N LEU A 89 22.34 22.44 -4.89
CA LEU A 89 21.13 23.25 -4.72
C LEU A 89 20.87 24.14 -5.94
N GLN A 90 21.93 24.72 -6.51
CA GLN A 90 21.85 25.51 -7.73
C GLN A 90 21.35 24.69 -8.94
N GLU A 91 21.75 23.41 -9.05
CA GLU A 91 21.22 22.50 -10.07
C GLU A 91 19.72 22.22 -9.83
N LEU A 92 19.30 22.06 -8.58
CA LEU A 92 17.89 21.87 -8.24
C LEU A 92 17.02 23.06 -8.64
N THR A 93 17.52 24.30 -8.59
CA THR A 93 16.72 25.48 -8.98
C THR A 93 16.29 25.44 -10.45
N THR A 94 17.02 24.73 -11.31
CA THR A 94 16.67 24.54 -12.73
C THR A 94 15.34 23.79 -12.92
N TYR A 95 14.93 22.96 -11.95
CA TYR A 95 13.63 22.29 -11.97
C TYR A 95 12.48 23.28 -11.79
N PHE A 96 12.71 24.40 -11.11
CA PHE A 96 11.69 25.36 -10.71
C PHE A 96 11.54 26.56 -11.65
N ALA A 97 12.44 26.75 -12.61
CA ALA A 97 12.52 27.94 -13.46
C ALA A 97 11.21 28.34 -14.18
N SER A 98 10.35 27.37 -14.49
CA SER A 98 9.06 27.59 -15.18
C SER A 98 7.85 27.21 -14.32
N THR A 99 8.05 26.96 -13.02
CA THR A 99 6.98 26.59 -12.09
C THR A 99 6.11 27.78 -11.67
N THR A 100 4.89 27.49 -11.25
CA THR A 100 3.96 28.48 -10.70
C THR A 100 4.16 28.68 -9.19
N ASP A 101 3.39 29.62 -8.61
CA ASP A 101 3.38 29.81 -7.15
C ASP A 101 2.57 28.76 -6.37
N SER A 102 1.80 27.91 -7.06
CA SER A 102 0.94 26.92 -6.41
C SER A 102 1.76 25.73 -5.94
N ILE A 103 2.10 25.71 -4.65
CA ILE A 103 2.70 24.53 -4.01
C ILE A 103 1.56 23.70 -3.41
N GLU A 104 1.41 22.46 -3.82
CA GLU A 104 0.35 21.57 -3.36
C GLU A 104 0.95 20.41 -2.55
N PHE A 105 0.42 20.17 -1.36
CA PHE A 105 0.85 19.03 -0.55
C PHE A 105 0.32 17.74 -1.16
N VAL A 106 1.23 16.84 -1.51
CA VAL A 106 0.92 15.53 -2.08
C VAL A 106 0.71 14.57 -0.91
N GLY A 107 1.71 14.38 -0.06
CA GLY A 107 1.54 13.47 1.06
C GLY A 107 2.83 13.34 1.85
N GLY A 108 2.77 12.68 2.98
CA GLY A 108 3.97 12.45 3.75
C GLY A 108 3.79 11.40 4.83
N LYS A 109 4.89 11.11 5.50
CA LYS A 109 4.97 10.30 6.71
C LYS A 109 5.76 11.10 7.74
N PHE A 110 5.44 10.90 9.00
CA PHE A 110 6.30 11.34 10.08
C PHE A 110 6.48 10.20 11.07
N ASN A 111 7.62 10.20 11.74
CA ASN A 111 7.93 9.26 12.79
C ASN A 111 8.43 10.06 13.99
N SER A 112 7.72 9.99 15.12
CA SER A 112 8.16 10.64 16.35
C SER A 112 8.72 9.60 17.31
N VAL A 113 9.97 9.77 17.71
CA VAL A 113 10.64 8.93 18.72
C VAL A 113 11.02 9.81 19.90
N THR A 114 10.69 9.36 21.11
CA THR A 114 11.18 10.00 22.34
C THR A 114 12.47 9.31 22.76
N THR A 115 13.58 10.04 22.75
CA THR A 115 14.91 9.61 23.18
C THR A 115 15.24 10.19 24.55
N SER A 116 16.40 9.85 25.11
CA SER A 116 16.92 10.51 26.32
C SER A 116 17.15 12.00 26.15
N ASP A 117 17.38 12.43 24.91
CA ASP A 117 17.77 13.80 24.56
C ASP A 117 16.57 14.68 24.14
N GLY A 118 15.38 14.08 24.03
CA GLY A 118 14.15 14.78 23.72
C GLY A 118 13.24 14.02 22.76
N LYS A 119 12.20 14.70 22.26
CA LYS A 119 11.35 14.17 21.20
C LYS A 119 11.97 14.56 19.86
N VAL A 120 12.30 13.57 19.06
CA VAL A 120 12.73 13.71 17.68
C VAL A 120 11.55 13.38 16.77
N THR A 121 11.26 14.24 15.80
CA THR A 121 10.26 13.94 14.77
C THR A 121 10.87 14.01 13.38
N GLU A 122 10.93 12.86 12.71
CA GLU A 122 11.35 12.74 11.31
C GLU A 122 10.15 12.96 10.40
N TYR A 123 10.36 13.65 9.28
CA TYR A 123 9.37 13.95 8.26
C TYR A 123 9.87 13.48 6.89
N GLU A 124 9.00 12.80 6.15
CA GLU A 124 9.17 12.49 4.73
C GLU A 124 7.95 13.04 4.01
N VAL A 125 8.10 14.15 3.28
CA VAL A 125 6.98 14.84 2.65
C VAL A 125 7.20 15.02 1.16
N HIS A 126 6.08 15.06 0.43
CA HIS A 126 6.02 15.26 -0.99
C HIS A 126 5.12 16.45 -1.31
N TYR A 127 5.57 17.29 -2.23
CA TYR A 127 4.82 18.40 -2.80
C TYR A 127 4.77 18.27 -4.32
N GLN A 128 3.75 18.85 -4.94
CA GLN A 128 3.68 19.05 -6.38
C GLN A 128 3.50 20.52 -6.69
N ILE A 129 4.08 20.98 -7.80
CA ILE A 129 4.01 22.36 -8.25
C ILE A 129 3.68 22.33 -9.74
N PRO A 130 2.60 23.00 -10.21
CA PRO A 130 2.34 23.14 -11.63
C PRO A 130 3.49 23.84 -12.34
N ASN A 131 3.81 23.36 -13.53
CA ASN A 131 4.91 23.81 -14.36
C ASN A 131 4.38 24.19 -15.75
N ASN A 132 4.83 25.31 -16.28
CA ASN A 132 4.37 25.84 -17.58
C ASN A 132 4.98 25.14 -18.79
N ASP A 133 5.75 24.07 -18.57
CA ASP A 133 6.33 23.25 -19.63
C ASP A 133 5.25 22.41 -20.33
N PRO A 134 5.23 22.34 -21.68
CA PRO A 134 4.21 21.59 -22.42
C PRO A 134 4.30 20.07 -22.24
N VAL A 135 5.48 19.55 -21.89
CA VAL A 135 5.74 18.12 -21.67
C VAL A 135 5.70 17.82 -20.17
N ASP A 136 6.48 18.57 -19.39
CA ASP A 136 6.69 18.34 -17.96
C ASP A 136 5.81 19.25 -17.10
N LYS A 137 4.50 19.00 -17.12
CA LYS A 137 3.48 19.89 -16.54
C LYS A 137 3.52 20.06 -15.02
N PHE A 138 4.28 19.23 -14.30
CA PHE A 138 4.43 19.33 -12.85
C PHE A 138 5.86 19.06 -12.40
N VAL A 139 6.23 19.63 -11.25
CA VAL A 139 7.46 19.30 -10.50
C VAL A 139 7.05 18.68 -9.17
N VAL A 140 7.54 17.49 -8.89
CA VAL A 140 7.37 16.83 -7.58
C VAL A 140 8.62 17.04 -6.76
N VAL A 141 8.43 17.52 -5.54
CA VAL A 141 9.50 17.75 -4.57
C VAL A 141 9.35 16.76 -3.44
N TYR A 142 10.40 16.03 -3.13
CA TYR A 142 10.53 15.22 -1.93
C TYR A 142 11.44 15.93 -0.93
N ILE A 143 11.02 16.00 0.32
CA ILE A 143 11.79 16.55 1.43
C ILE A 143 11.83 15.52 2.56
N ASN A 144 13.04 15.21 3.01
CA ASN A 144 13.28 14.54 4.29
C ASN A 144 13.83 15.56 5.28
N ALA A 145 13.24 15.62 6.47
CA ALA A 145 13.59 16.60 7.49
C ALA A 145 13.40 16.03 8.90
N GLU A 146 13.95 16.72 9.89
CA GLU A 146 13.87 16.33 11.29
C GLU A 146 13.69 17.57 12.18
N ASP A 147 12.83 17.43 13.20
CA ASP A 147 12.71 18.37 14.31
C ASP A 147 13.30 17.76 15.57
N VAL A 148 14.41 18.34 16.04
CA VAL A 148 15.16 17.95 17.25
C VAL A 148 14.91 18.90 18.43
N GLY A 149 13.76 19.60 18.47
CA GLY A 149 13.41 20.54 19.54
C GLY A 149 14.14 21.89 19.47
N GLY A 150 15.12 22.02 18.57
CA GLY A 150 15.78 23.27 18.18
C GLY A 150 15.22 23.87 16.88
N GLY A 151 14.15 23.30 16.34
CA GLY A 151 13.54 23.68 15.08
C GLY A 151 13.76 22.63 13.99
N LEU A 152 12.97 22.76 12.93
CA LEU A 152 12.95 21.85 11.79
C LEU A 152 14.17 22.09 10.88
N LYS A 153 14.80 21.00 10.43
CA LYS A 153 15.96 21.02 9.54
C LYS A 153 15.81 20.02 8.40
N VAL A 154 16.17 20.43 7.19
CA VAL A 154 16.10 19.58 5.99
C VAL A 154 17.36 18.72 5.88
N HIS A 155 17.20 17.41 5.77
CA HIS A 155 18.29 16.47 5.52
C HIS A 155 18.51 16.21 4.04
N THR A 156 17.43 16.12 3.28
CA THR A 156 17.50 15.81 1.85
C THR A 156 16.34 16.47 1.12
N VAL A 157 16.64 17.02 -0.05
CA VAL A 157 15.65 17.53 -0.99
C VAL A 157 15.92 16.94 -2.37
N GLN A 158 14.86 16.50 -3.05
CA GLN A 158 14.93 15.99 -4.41
C GLN A 158 13.76 16.57 -5.21
N ALA A 159 14.00 16.92 -6.48
CA ALA A 159 12.97 17.41 -7.38
C ALA A 159 12.97 16.58 -8.67
N ASN A 160 11.78 16.27 -9.18
CA ASN A 160 11.60 15.56 -10.44
C ASN A 160 10.47 16.18 -11.25
N LYS A 161 10.66 16.27 -12.57
CA LYS A 161 9.62 16.71 -13.51
C LYS A 161 8.74 15.52 -13.91
N ILE A 162 7.43 15.75 -14.00
CA ILE A 162 6.45 14.75 -14.44
C ILE A 162 5.40 15.38 -15.37
N ALA A 163 4.88 14.57 -16.30
CA ALA A 163 3.95 15.03 -17.32
C ALA A 163 2.48 15.14 -16.87
N GLN A 164 2.12 14.45 -15.79
CA GLN A 164 0.77 14.35 -15.23
C GLN A 164 0.83 14.57 -13.73
N SER A 165 -0.25 15.06 -13.11
CA SER A 165 -0.27 15.28 -11.67
C SER A 165 -0.09 13.96 -10.92
N VAL A 166 0.40 14.01 -9.67
CA VAL A 166 0.56 12.78 -8.87
C VAL A 166 -0.81 12.12 -8.62
N GLN A 167 -1.85 12.94 -8.52
CA GLN A 167 -3.23 12.48 -8.46
C GLN A 167 -3.64 11.66 -9.70
N GLU A 168 -3.41 12.20 -10.89
CA GLU A 168 -3.74 11.54 -12.16
C GLU A 168 -2.95 10.24 -12.36
N GLN A 169 -1.67 10.20 -11.99
CA GLN A 169 -0.86 8.99 -12.06
C GLN A 169 -1.36 7.89 -11.10
N GLY A 170 -1.92 8.30 -9.96
CA GLY A 170 -2.47 7.41 -8.95
C GLY A 170 -3.93 7.02 -9.20
N ASP A 171 -4.61 7.57 -10.21
CA ASP A 171 -6.04 7.32 -10.38
C ASP A 171 -6.34 5.91 -10.87
N PHE A 172 -7.33 5.30 -10.23
CA PHE A 172 -7.80 3.96 -10.54
C PHE A 172 -8.52 3.99 -11.89
N SER A 173 -7.90 3.46 -12.94
CA SER A 173 -8.63 3.17 -14.17
C SER A 173 -9.19 1.75 -14.10
N LEU A 174 -10.53 1.64 -14.16
CA LEU A 174 -11.24 0.37 -14.27
C LEU A 174 -10.70 -0.50 -15.42
N GLU A 175 -10.29 0.12 -16.53
CA GLU A 175 -9.83 -0.57 -17.74
C GLU A 175 -8.47 -1.27 -17.55
N SER A 176 -7.57 -0.71 -16.73
CA SER A 176 -6.26 -1.33 -16.47
C SER A 176 -6.24 -2.20 -15.20
N GLN A 177 -7.25 -2.07 -14.33
CA GLN A 177 -7.23 -2.67 -12.99
C GLN A 177 -8.33 -3.71 -12.75
N TRP A 178 -9.20 -4.00 -13.73
CA TRP A 178 -10.24 -5.03 -13.60
C TRP A 178 -9.67 -6.44 -13.39
N PHE A 179 -8.52 -6.77 -13.99
CA PHE A 179 -7.97 -8.11 -13.92
C PHE A 179 -7.46 -8.46 -12.50
N PRO A 180 -6.63 -7.62 -11.84
CA PRO A 180 -6.30 -7.79 -10.43
C PRO A 180 -7.53 -7.83 -9.52
N LEU A 181 -8.53 -7.00 -9.78
CA LEU A 181 -9.78 -6.97 -9.02
C LEU A 181 -10.59 -8.27 -9.18
N LEU A 182 -10.66 -8.80 -10.40
CA LEU A 182 -11.31 -10.08 -10.65
C LEU A 182 -10.57 -11.22 -9.94
N LEU A 183 -9.23 -11.24 -9.99
CA LEU A 183 -8.42 -12.23 -9.28
C LEU A 183 -8.58 -12.15 -7.76
N SER A 184 -8.65 -10.95 -7.18
CA SER A 184 -8.84 -10.77 -5.75
C SER A 184 -10.20 -11.31 -5.26
N LEU A 185 -11.20 -11.42 -6.15
CA LEU A 185 -12.48 -12.08 -5.87
C LEU A 185 -12.45 -13.59 -6.13
N LEU A 186 -11.89 -14.01 -7.27
CA LEU A 186 -11.89 -15.41 -7.70
C LEU A 186 -11.04 -16.30 -6.78
N ILE A 187 -9.94 -15.78 -6.25
CA ILE A 187 -9.04 -16.57 -5.39
C ILE A 187 -9.71 -16.96 -4.07
N PRO A 188 -10.28 -16.03 -3.27
CA PRO A 188 -11.06 -16.39 -2.09
C PRO A 188 -12.20 -17.37 -2.39
N LEU A 189 -12.93 -17.16 -3.49
CA LEU A 189 -13.99 -18.08 -3.92
C LEU A 189 -13.42 -19.48 -4.18
N PHE A 190 -12.29 -19.59 -4.84
CA PHE A 190 -11.60 -20.85 -5.08
C PHE A 190 -11.17 -21.53 -3.79
N ILE A 191 -10.59 -20.79 -2.82
CA ILE A 191 -10.21 -21.32 -1.50
C ILE A 191 -11.44 -21.87 -0.77
N VAL A 192 -12.52 -21.07 -0.69
CA VAL A 192 -13.77 -21.45 -0.03
C VAL A 192 -14.40 -22.68 -0.68
N TYR A 193 -14.48 -22.70 -2.01
CA TYR A 193 -14.97 -23.84 -2.76
C TYR A 193 -14.14 -25.10 -2.48
N THR A 194 -12.82 -24.96 -2.49
CA THR A 194 -11.89 -26.07 -2.23
C THR A 194 -12.07 -26.62 -0.82
N ALA A 195 -12.11 -25.75 0.18
CA ALA A 195 -12.33 -26.10 1.58
C ALA A 195 -13.70 -26.76 1.78
N TYR A 196 -14.76 -26.22 1.18
CA TYR A 196 -16.10 -26.80 1.21
C TYR A 196 -16.13 -28.21 0.57
N ARG A 197 -15.54 -28.37 -0.63
CA ARG A 197 -15.42 -29.68 -1.28
C ARG A 197 -14.62 -30.65 -0.42
N TYR A 198 -13.54 -30.21 0.20
CA TYR A 198 -12.75 -31.04 1.11
C TYR A 198 -13.60 -31.55 2.28
N LEU A 199 -14.29 -30.65 2.99
CA LEU A 199 -15.14 -31.00 4.15
C LEU A 199 -16.32 -31.91 3.80
N THR A 200 -16.88 -31.76 2.59
CA THR A 200 -18.06 -32.51 2.17
C THR A 200 -17.72 -33.85 1.54
N LYS A 201 -16.58 -33.98 0.87
CA LYS A 201 -16.24 -35.17 0.09
C LYS A 201 -15.20 -36.07 0.75
N ALA A 202 -14.24 -35.54 1.51
CA ALA A 202 -13.27 -36.36 2.23
C ALA A 202 -13.97 -37.30 3.23
N THR A 203 -13.50 -38.54 3.31
CA THR A 203 -14.01 -39.54 4.26
C THR A 203 -13.65 -39.16 5.69
N ASN A 204 -12.43 -38.68 5.91
CA ASN A 204 -11.94 -38.19 7.21
C ASN A 204 -11.15 -36.87 7.04
N PRO A 205 -11.83 -35.72 6.96
CA PRO A 205 -11.15 -34.44 6.74
C PRO A 205 -10.25 -34.10 7.94
N LYS A 206 -8.94 -34.09 7.74
CA LYS A 206 -7.94 -33.73 8.74
C LYS A 206 -7.89 -32.21 8.93
N TRP A 207 -7.80 -31.77 10.18
CA TRP A 207 -7.71 -30.35 10.52
C TRP A 207 -6.50 -29.67 9.89
N ILE A 208 -5.33 -30.32 9.92
CA ILE A 208 -4.10 -29.73 9.38
C ILE A 208 -4.23 -29.44 7.89
N LEU A 209 -4.83 -30.34 7.11
CA LEU A 209 -5.02 -30.10 5.68
C LEU A 209 -6.08 -29.04 5.40
N PHE A 210 -7.16 -29.02 6.20
CA PHE A 210 -8.16 -27.96 6.12
C PHE A 210 -7.54 -26.58 6.36
N LEU A 211 -6.67 -26.45 7.37
CA LEU A 211 -5.95 -25.22 7.65
C LEU A 211 -4.93 -24.88 6.56
N ILE A 212 -4.22 -25.86 6.01
CA ILE A 212 -3.33 -25.65 4.86
C ILE A 212 -4.12 -25.09 3.67
N ILE A 213 -5.28 -25.66 3.34
CA ILE A 213 -6.13 -25.17 2.24
C ILE A 213 -6.52 -23.70 2.46
N LEU A 214 -6.87 -23.33 3.70
CA LEU A 214 -7.30 -21.97 4.03
C LEU A 214 -6.14 -20.97 4.12
N LEU A 215 -4.99 -21.40 4.64
CA LEU A 215 -3.96 -20.49 5.14
C LEU A 215 -2.64 -20.54 4.37
N LEU A 216 -2.39 -21.58 3.59
CA LEU A 216 -1.14 -21.66 2.82
C LEU A 216 -1.29 -20.86 1.53
N SER A 217 -0.83 -19.62 1.56
CA SER A 217 -0.80 -18.74 0.40
C SER A 217 0.48 -17.91 0.31
N LEU A 218 0.92 -17.68 -0.92
CA LEU A 218 2.04 -16.80 -1.26
C LEU A 218 1.47 -15.57 -1.96
N SER A 219 1.60 -14.39 -1.38
CA SER A 219 1.14 -13.16 -2.00
C SER A 219 2.19 -12.57 -2.93
N ILE A 220 1.80 -12.37 -4.19
CA ILE A 220 2.58 -11.58 -5.14
C ILE A 220 2.13 -10.13 -5.00
N THR A 221 3.07 -9.24 -4.69
CA THR A 221 2.83 -7.81 -4.59
C THR A 221 3.32 -7.13 -5.86
N ILE A 222 2.45 -6.41 -6.54
CA ILE A 222 2.75 -5.64 -7.76
C ILE A 222 2.63 -4.17 -7.42
N THR A 223 3.71 -3.42 -7.59
CA THR A 223 3.79 -1.97 -7.32
C THR A 223 4.48 -1.28 -8.50
N GLY A 224 3.70 -0.74 -9.43
CA GLY A 224 4.22 -0.25 -10.71
C GLY A 224 4.95 -1.37 -11.45
N GLU A 225 6.22 -1.17 -11.78
CA GLU A 225 7.06 -2.18 -12.46
C GLU A 225 7.70 -3.21 -11.52
N LYS A 226 7.58 -3.02 -10.20
CA LYS A 226 8.20 -3.90 -9.20
C LYS A 226 7.27 -5.04 -8.83
N ILE A 227 7.81 -6.26 -8.82
CA ILE A 227 7.13 -7.48 -8.36
C ILE A 227 7.86 -8.00 -7.13
N GLY A 228 7.14 -8.16 -6.02
CA GLY A 228 7.61 -8.78 -4.79
C GLY A 228 6.80 -10.03 -4.43
N ALA A 229 7.34 -10.86 -3.55
CA ALA A 229 6.65 -12.04 -3.02
C ALA A 229 6.74 -12.05 -1.49
N ASN A 230 5.61 -12.20 -0.82
CA ASN A 230 5.49 -12.24 0.63
C ASN A 230 4.48 -13.33 1.05
N PHE A 231 4.47 -13.75 2.31
CA PHE A 231 3.36 -14.56 2.82
C PHE A 231 2.17 -13.65 3.12
N GLY A 232 1.00 -13.98 2.58
CA GLY A 232 -0.21 -13.18 2.77
C GLY A 232 -1.47 -13.98 2.45
N LEU A 233 -2.44 -13.92 3.36
CA LEU A 233 -3.70 -14.69 3.31
C LEU A 233 -4.78 -14.01 2.47
N VAL A 234 -4.79 -12.69 2.52
CA VAL A 234 -5.83 -11.86 1.93
C VAL A 234 -5.19 -10.98 0.89
N GLY A 235 -5.78 -10.97 -0.29
CA GLY A 235 -5.40 -10.01 -1.31
C GLY A 235 -5.88 -8.64 -0.91
N PHE A 236 -5.00 -7.66 -0.97
CA PHE A 236 -5.35 -6.29 -0.69
C PHE A 236 -4.92 -5.41 -1.85
N MET A 237 -5.69 -4.36 -2.05
CA MET A 237 -5.40 -3.29 -2.97
C MET A 237 -5.29 -2.03 -2.12
N ASN A 238 -4.11 -1.44 -2.07
CA ASN A 238 -3.87 -0.24 -1.28
C ASN A 238 -3.00 0.74 -2.08
N LYS A 239 -3.18 2.04 -1.88
CA LYS A 239 -2.24 3.03 -2.43
C LYS A 239 -1.07 3.21 -1.48
N SER A 240 0.14 3.40 -2.02
CA SER A 240 1.31 3.77 -1.22
C SER A 240 1.23 5.24 -0.77
N GLY A 241 0.34 5.56 0.16
CA GLY A 241 0.02 6.96 0.53
C GLY A 241 -1.08 7.55 -0.36
N MET A 242 -1.40 8.84 -0.16
CA MET A 242 -2.56 9.48 -0.82
C MET A 242 -2.48 9.44 -2.35
N TRP A 243 -1.27 9.53 -2.90
CA TRP A 243 -1.02 9.56 -4.36
C TRP A 243 0.04 8.58 -4.83
N GLY A 244 0.50 7.66 -3.98
CA GLY A 244 1.42 6.63 -4.43
C GLY A 244 0.75 5.62 -5.36
N PRO A 245 1.57 4.81 -6.07
CA PRO A 245 1.04 3.79 -6.96
C PRO A 245 0.15 2.81 -6.21
N TRP A 246 -0.81 2.24 -6.92
CA TRP A 246 -1.58 1.10 -6.43
C TRP A 246 -0.65 -0.08 -6.21
N ILE A 247 -0.69 -0.59 -4.99
CA ILE A 247 -0.06 -1.84 -4.57
C ILE A 247 -1.14 -2.92 -4.61
N PHE A 248 -0.98 -3.87 -5.52
CA PHE A 248 -1.83 -5.05 -5.61
C PHE A 248 -1.15 -6.23 -4.96
N SER A 249 -1.75 -6.80 -3.93
CA SER A 249 -1.30 -8.05 -3.32
C SER A 249 -2.26 -9.16 -3.73
N LEU A 250 -1.78 -10.14 -4.49
CA LEU A 250 -2.56 -11.27 -5.00
C LEU A 250 -2.09 -12.56 -4.33
N PRO A 251 -2.88 -13.15 -3.42
CA PRO A 251 -2.50 -14.39 -2.74
C PRO A 251 -2.63 -15.57 -3.70
N ILE A 252 -1.56 -16.30 -3.95
CA ILE A 252 -1.61 -17.58 -4.66
C ILE A 252 -2.06 -18.64 -3.64
N PRO A 253 -3.19 -19.33 -3.85
CA PRO A 253 -3.77 -20.26 -2.88
C PRO A 253 -3.08 -21.62 -2.91
N LEU A 254 -1.80 -21.67 -2.54
CA LEU A 254 -0.94 -22.86 -2.63
C LEU A 254 -1.53 -24.08 -1.93
N GLY A 255 -2.19 -23.91 -0.79
CA GLY A 255 -2.86 -25.01 -0.09
C GLY A 255 -4.03 -25.61 -0.85
N ALA A 256 -4.86 -24.77 -1.48
CA ALA A 256 -5.96 -25.22 -2.32
C ALA A 256 -5.44 -25.89 -3.61
N ILE A 257 -4.40 -25.33 -4.22
CA ILE A 257 -3.71 -25.92 -5.38
C ILE A 257 -3.15 -27.30 -5.00
N TYR A 258 -2.40 -27.38 -3.90
CA TYR A 258 -1.82 -28.63 -3.39
C TYR A 258 -2.90 -29.71 -3.18
N TYR A 259 -4.05 -29.34 -2.62
CA TYR A 259 -5.17 -30.26 -2.44
C TYR A 259 -5.64 -30.88 -3.77
N TYR A 260 -5.81 -30.09 -4.82
CA TYR A 260 -6.28 -30.60 -6.12
C TYR A 260 -5.25 -31.47 -6.84
N PHE A 261 -3.98 -31.06 -6.85
CA PHE A 261 -2.95 -31.74 -7.64
C PHE A 261 -2.34 -32.95 -6.94
N VAL A 262 -2.18 -32.89 -5.63
CA VAL A 262 -1.47 -33.92 -4.85
C VAL A 262 -2.42 -34.76 -4.02
N PHE A 263 -3.30 -34.11 -3.25
CA PHE A 263 -4.04 -34.80 -2.19
C PHE A 263 -5.29 -35.54 -2.69
N LYS A 264 -6.09 -34.91 -3.56
CA LYS A 264 -7.32 -35.50 -4.12
C LYS A 264 -7.09 -36.86 -4.77
N LYS A 265 -5.91 -37.07 -5.37
CA LYS A 265 -5.53 -38.33 -6.02
C LYS A 265 -5.27 -39.48 -5.03
N LYS A 266 -4.90 -39.18 -3.77
CA LYS A 266 -4.44 -40.19 -2.79
C LYS A 266 -5.54 -40.71 -1.86
N GLU A 267 -6.50 -39.89 -1.45
CA GLU A 267 -7.45 -40.26 -0.37
C GLU A 267 -8.79 -40.89 -0.83
N GLY A 268 -8.80 -41.67 -1.93
CA GLY A 268 -9.97 -42.51 -2.26
C GLY A 268 -11.29 -41.73 -2.31
N PHE A 269 -11.28 -40.56 -2.97
CA PHE A 269 -12.48 -39.76 -3.15
C PHE A 269 -13.58 -40.61 -3.79
N VAL A 270 -14.77 -40.57 -3.19
CA VAL A 270 -15.96 -41.22 -3.77
C VAL A 270 -16.10 -40.69 -5.21
N PRO A 271 -15.96 -41.54 -6.24
CA PRO A 271 -16.07 -41.12 -7.62
C PRO A 271 -17.38 -40.37 -7.82
N GLU A 272 -17.38 -39.38 -8.71
CA GLU A 272 -18.62 -38.81 -9.24
C GLU A 272 -19.28 -39.86 -10.15
N GLU A 273 -19.72 -40.97 -9.57
CA GLU A 273 -20.68 -41.83 -10.24
C GLU A 273 -21.97 -41.01 -10.36
N LYS A 274 -22.17 -40.52 -11.59
CA LYS A 274 -23.40 -39.97 -12.18
C LYS A 274 -24.55 -39.82 -11.18
N VAL A 275 -24.64 -38.64 -10.57
CA VAL A 275 -25.89 -38.13 -9.99
C VAL A 275 -26.72 -37.55 -11.13
#